data_AF-A0A2G9RID8-F1
#
_entry.id   AF-A0A2G9RID8-F1
#
_cell.length_a   1.000
_cell.length_b   1.000
_cell.length_c   1.000
_cell.angle_alpha   90.00
_cell.angle_beta   90.00
_cell.angle_gamma   90.00
#
_symmetry.space_group_name_H-M   'P 1'
#
loop_
_entity.id
_entity.type
_entity.pdbx_description
1 polymer ?
#
loop_
_entity_poly.entity_id
_entity_poly.type
_entity_poly.pdbx_seq_one_letter_code
_entity_poly.pdbx_strand_id
1 'polypeptide(L)' 'MKKKQKMDSVTPQKIIDGFPGVGTKVQAAFQKDRLLYFFVGYHQYEFSTAKKTVTRLLKSNSWLKCGNANISPKKALIK' A
#
# COMPACT_ATOMS: atom_id res chain seq x y z
N MET A 1 -3.33 -24.69 -16.93
CA MET A 1 -4.57 -23.90 -17.17
C MET A 1 -4.19 -22.56 -17.80
N LYS A 2 -4.71 -22.23 -18.99
CA LYS A 2 -4.43 -20.93 -19.64
C LYS A 2 -5.13 -19.82 -18.83
N LYS A 3 -4.36 -18.88 -18.30
CA LYS A 3 -4.89 -17.67 -17.68
C LYS A 3 -5.57 -16.86 -18.80
N LYS A 4 -6.90 -16.76 -18.78
CA LYS A 4 -7.63 -15.94 -19.75
C LYS A 4 -7.20 -14.49 -19.53
N GLN A 5 -6.78 -13.79 -20.58
CA GLN A 5 -6.42 -12.36 -20.54
C GLN A 5 -7.70 -11.50 -20.50
N LYS A 6 -8.55 -11.72 -19.50
CA LYS A 6 -9.79 -10.97 -19.28
C LYS A 6 -9.93 -10.63 -17.80
N MET A 7 -10.58 -9.51 -17.52
CA MET A 7 -10.98 -9.14 -16.15
C MET A 7 -12.03 -10.13 -15.60
N ASP A 8 -12.08 -10.24 -14.28
CA ASP A 8 -13.12 -11.00 -13.60
C ASP A 8 -14.47 -10.25 -13.66
N SER A 9 -15.58 -10.99 -13.76
CA SER A 9 -16.93 -10.44 -13.84
C SER A 9 -17.35 -9.68 -12.58
N VAL A 10 -16.68 -9.90 -11.45
CA VAL A 10 -16.96 -9.21 -10.18
C VAL A 10 -16.22 -7.88 -10.01
N THR A 11 -15.57 -7.36 -11.06
CA THR A 11 -14.86 -6.06 -11.06
C THR A 11 -15.69 -4.98 -11.76
N PRO A 12 -15.60 -3.68 -11.35
CA PRO A 12 -14.72 -3.10 -10.34
C PRO A 12 -15.23 -3.26 -8.89
N GLN A 13 -14.32 -3.16 -7.93
CA GLN A 13 -14.62 -3.16 -6.48
C GLN A 13 -13.98 -1.94 -5.81
N LYS A 14 -14.51 -1.53 -4.66
CA LYS A 14 -13.89 -0.48 -3.85
C LYS A 14 -12.61 -1.03 -3.20
N ILE A 15 -11.56 -0.20 -3.15
CA ILE A 15 -10.29 -0.58 -2.54
C ILE A 15 -10.47 -0.99 -1.08
N ILE A 16 -11.32 -0.27 -0.33
CA ILE A 16 -11.56 -0.52 1.10
C ILE A 16 -12.17 -1.90 1.38
N ASP A 17 -12.94 -2.45 0.45
CA ASP A 17 -13.60 -3.75 0.61
C ASP A 17 -12.59 -4.91 0.47
N GLY A 18 -11.58 -4.75 -0.40
CA GLY A 18 -10.52 -5.75 -0.62
C GLY A 18 -9.28 -5.55 0.25
N PHE A 19 -8.96 -4.30 0.58
CA PHE A 19 -7.73 -3.88 1.26
C PHE A 19 -8.03 -2.88 2.39
N PRO A 20 -8.72 -3.34 3.46
CA PRO A 20 -9.06 -2.47 4.58
C PRO A 20 -7.79 -1.85 5.20
N GLY A 21 -7.86 -0.55 5.52
CA GLY A 21 -6.78 0.21 6.14
C GLY A 21 -5.77 0.85 5.18
N VAL A 22 -5.79 0.54 3.88
CA VAL A 22 -4.90 1.18 2.88
C VAL A 22 -5.40 2.58 2.48
N GLY A 23 -6.71 2.82 2.57
CA GLY A 23 -7.36 4.07 2.13
C GLY A 23 -8.09 3.91 0.79
N THR A 24 -8.56 5.03 0.22
CA THR A 24 -9.44 5.04 -0.96
C THR A 24 -8.74 5.42 -2.26
N LYS A 25 -7.50 5.93 -2.20
CA LYS A 25 -6.69 6.33 -3.35
C LYS A 25 -5.27 5.81 -3.19
N VAL A 26 -4.78 5.12 -4.22
CA VAL A 26 -3.43 4.53 -4.26
C VAL A 26 -2.66 5.15 -5.43
N GLN A 27 -1.45 5.67 -5.19
CA GLN A 27 -0.59 6.21 -6.25
C GLN A 27 0.29 5.15 -6.89
N ALA A 28 0.76 4.18 -6.10
CA ALA A 28 1.55 3.06 -6.59
C ALA A 28 1.30 1.81 -5.74
N ALA A 29 1.46 0.64 -6.34
CA ALA A 29 1.42 -0.63 -5.63
C ALA A 29 2.38 -1.63 -6.26
N PHE A 30 3.02 -2.46 -5.43
CA PHE A 30 3.74 -3.64 -5.90
C PHE A 30 3.59 -4.81 -4.93
N GLN A 31 3.86 -6.01 -5.40
CA GLN A 31 3.93 -7.21 -4.58
C GLN A 31 5.39 -7.62 -4.42
N LYS A 32 5.80 -7.97 -3.19
CA LYS A 32 7.05 -8.68 -2.94
C LYS A 32 6.79 -9.73 -1.87
N ASP A 33 7.26 -10.94 -2.14
CA ASP A 33 6.98 -12.12 -1.30
C ASP A 33 5.47 -12.30 -1.09
N ARG A 34 5.01 -12.31 0.17
CA ARG A 34 3.59 -12.48 0.56
C ARG A 34 2.92 -11.17 1.00
N LEU A 35 3.54 -10.03 0.71
CA LEU A 35 3.05 -8.71 1.08
C LEU A 35 2.74 -7.88 -0.15
N LEU A 36 1.66 -7.11 -0.05
CA LEU A 36 1.35 -6.02 -0.95
C LEU A 36 1.83 -4.72 -0.33
N TYR A 37 2.48 -3.89 -1.13
CA TYR A 37 3.02 -2.60 -0.72
C TYR A 37 2.24 -1.52 -1.43
N PHE A 38 1.44 -0.75 -0.69
CA PHE A 38 0.64 0.33 -1.23
C PHE A 38 1.24 1.68 -0.85
N PHE A 39 1.31 2.60 -1.81
CA PHE A 39 1.79 3.96 -1.61
C PHE A 39 0.63 4.92 -1.67
N VAL A 40 0.37 5.60 -0.53
CA VAL A 40 -0.66 6.62 -0.38
C VAL A 40 -0.01 7.92 0.07
N GLY A 41 0.23 8.80 -0.89
CA GLY A 41 0.98 10.05 -0.65
C GLY A 41 2.40 9.77 -0.16
N TYR A 42 2.74 10.29 1.02
CA TYR A 42 4.06 10.10 1.66
C TYR A 42 4.16 8.81 2.48
N HIS A 43 3.10 8.00 2.51
CA HIS A 43 3.04 6.76 3.27
C HIS A 43 3.18 5.53 2.38
N GLN A 44 3.75 4.48 2.96
CA GLN A 44 3.79 3.13 2.42
C GLN A 44 3.17 2.15 3.41
N TYR A 45 2.17 1.40 2.97
CA TYR A 45 1.42 0.42 3.75
C TYR A 45 1.86 -0.98 3.34
N GLU A 46 2.25 -1.81 4.30
CA GLU A 46 2.48 -3.24 4.09
C GLU A 46 1.23 -4.01 4.45
N PHE A 47 0.60 -4.60 3.46
CA PHE A 47 -0.63 -5.35 3.61
C PHE A 47 -0.36 -6.84 3.47
N SER A 48 -0.75 -7.61 4.50
CA SER A 48 -0.70 -9.06 4.46
C SER A 48 -1.94 -9.62 3.79
N THR A 49 -1.78 -10.28 2.65
CA THR A 49 -2.90 -10.95 1.96
C THR A 49 -3.45 -12.14 2.75
N ALA A 50 -2.59 -12.80 3.54
CA ALA A 50 -2.99 -13.91 4.41
C ALA A 50 -3.85 -13.46 5.59
N LYS A 51 -3.47 -12.34 6.25
CA LYS A 51 -4.21 -11.78 7.39
C LYS A 51 -5.28 -10.76 6.99
N LYS A 52 -5.33 -10.38 5.71
CA LYS A 52 -6.17 -9.32 5.15
C LYS A 52 -6.12 -8.01 5.96
N THR A 53 -4.91 -7.61 6.37
CA THR A 53 -4.73 -6.41 7.20
C THR A 53 -3.41 -5.71 6.92
N VAL A 54 -3.38 -4.40 7.20
CA VAL A 54 -2.15 -3.62 7.23
C VAL A 54 -1.31 -4.05 8.43
N THR A 55 -0.09 -4.47 8.15
CA THR A 55 0.90 -4.93 9.15
C THR A 55 1.90 -3.85 9.52
N ARG A 56 2.18 -2.89 8.62
CA ARG A 56 3.14 -1.81 8.87
C ARG A 56 2.80 -0.56 8.06
N LEU A 57 3.11 0.60 8.63
CA LEU A 57 3.04 1.91 8.00
C LEU A 57 4.43 2.56 8.03
N LEU A 58 4.96 2.94 6.87
CA LEU A 58 6.28 3.53 6.69
C LEU A 58 6.19 4.82 5.86
N LYS A 59 7.31 5.56 5.77
CA LYS A 59 7.48 6.60 4.75
C LYS A 59 7.67 5.95 3.38
N SER A 60 7.14 6.57 2.33
CA SER A 60 7.25 6.08 0.94
C SER A 60 8.70 5.93 0.46
N ASN A 61 9.61 6.76 0.96
CA ASN A 61 11.04 6.70 0.62
C ASN A 61 11.87 5.72 1.48
N SER A 62 11.24 4.93 2.36
CA SER A 62 11.94 3.97 3.24
C SER A 62 12.78 2.93 2.46
N TRP A 63 12.40 2.65 1.21
CA TRP A 63 13.11 1.76 0.30
C TRP A 63 14.42 2.34 -0.25
N LEU A 64 14.56 3.66 -0.26
CA LEU A 64 15.61 4.36 -0.99
C LEU A 64 16.91 4.54 -0.18
N LYS A 65 17.01 3.93 1.01
CA LYS A 65 18.18 4.02 1.92
C LYS A 65 18.73 5.46 2.01
N CYS A 66 17.84 6.44 2.12
CA CYS A 66 18.24 7.84 2.19
C CYS A 66 19.13 8.04 3.44
N GLY A 67 20.38 8.45 3.24
CA GLY A 67 21.30 8.77 4.32
C GLY A 67 20.78 9.94 5.15
N ASN A 68 20.95 9.87 6.47
CA ASN A 68 20.52 10.82 7.49
C ASN A 68 20.33 12.26 7.00
N ALA A 69 19.13 12.59 6.55
CA ALA A 69 18.63 13.92 6.73
C ALA A 69 17.71 13.83 7.96
N ASN A 70 18.05 14.56 9.01
CA ASN A 70 17.16 14.90 10.11
C ASN A 70 15.96 15.70 9.57
N ILE A 71 15.16 15.09 8.70
CA ILE A 71 13.83 15.56 8.36
C ILE A 71 12.95 14.79 9.32
N SER A 72 12.91 15.33 10.55
CA SER A 72 11.84 15.09 11.49
C SER A 72 10.56 14.93 10.68
N PRO A 73 9.81 13.82 10.84
CA PRO A 73 8.45 13.82 10.34
C PRO A 73 7.81 15.05 10.98
N LYS A 74 7.58 16.13 10.22
CA LYS A 74 6.66 17.16 10.67
C LYS A 74 5.41 16.34 10.98
N LYS A 75 5.04 16.26 12.27
CA LYS A 75 3.80 15.62 12.70
C LYS A 75 2.76 16.07 11.70
N ALA A 76 2.14 15.12 11.02
CA ALA A 76 0.97 15.42 10.23
C ALA A 76 0.02 16.14 11.20
N LEU A 77 -0.17 17.44 10.97
CA LEU A 77 -1.12 18.22 11.74
C LEU A 77 -2.47 17.65 11.33
N ILE A 78 -3.05 16.83 12.19
CA ILE A 78 -4.44 16.44 12.09
C ILE A 78 -5.20 17.75 12.24
N LYS A 79 -5.77 18.24 11.13
CA LYS A 79 -6.82 19.25 11.16
C LYS A 79 -8.15 18.52 11.17
#